data_AF-A0A9D1SFU4-F1
#
_entry.id   AF-A0A9D1SFU4-F1
#
_cell.length_a   1.000
_cell.length_b   1.000
_cell.length_c   1.000
_cell.angle_alpha   90.00
_cell.angle_beta   90.00
_cell.angle_gamma   90.00
#
_symmetry.space_group_name_H-M   'P 1'
#
loop_
_entity.id
_entity.type
_entity.pdbx_description
1 polymer ?
#
loop_
_entity_poly.entity_id
_entity_poly.type
_entity_poly.pdbx_seq_one_letter_code
_entity_poly.pdbx_strand_id
1 'polypeptide(L)' 'SYITTQRITHAKQLLRDGSSVTETQQKTGYKSYEHFFRTFKKTVGMTPKEYKDLYFISKE' A
#
# COMPACT_ATOMS: atom_id res chain seq x y z
N SER A 1 -15.02 -3.51 -2.07
CA SER A 1 -15.79 -2.64 -2.99
C SER A 1 -14.88 -2.21 -4.13
N TYR A 2 -15.43 -1.81 -5.28
CA TYR A 2 -14.64 -1.32 -6.42
C TYR A 2 -13.67 -0.19 -6.03
N ILE A 3 -14.14 0.76 -5.21
CA ILE A 3 -13.32 1.88 -4.70
C ILE A 3 -12.14 1.38 -3.86
N THR A 4 -12.36 0.42 -2.96
CA THR A 4 -11.27 -0.17 -2.17
C THR A 4 -10.21 -0.80 -3.07
N THR A 5 -10.62 -1.57 -4.08
CA THR A 5 -9.70 -2.21 -5.02
C THR A 5 -8.86 -1.19 -5.79
N GLN A 6 -9.48 -0.10 -6.26
CA GLN A 6 -8.77 0.99 -6.94
C GLN A 6 -7.75 1.68 -6.01
N ARG A 7 -8.15 1.97 -4.77
CA ARG A 7 -7.24 2.55 -3.77
C ARG A 7 -6.05 1.65 -3.46
N ILE A 8 -6.28 0.34 -3.31
CA ILE A 8 -5.19 -0.62 -3.07
C ILE A 8 -4.30 -0.77 -4.30
N THR A 9 -4.86 -0.72 -5.50
CA THR A 9 -4.07 -0.76 -6.75
C THR A 9 -3.14 0.45 -6.82
N HIS A 10 -3.64 1.64 -6.52
CA HIS A 10 -2.82 2.84 -6.44
C HIS A 10 -1.78 2.77 -5.31
N ALA A 11 -2.16 2.24 -4.15
CA ALA A 11 -1.22 2.02 -3.03
C ALA A 11 -0.04 1.13 -3.43
N LYS A 12 -0.31 0.06 -4.17
CA LYS A 12 0.71 -0.87 -4.68
C LYS A 12 1.69 -0.19 -5.64
N GLN A 13 1.23 0.75 -6.46
CA GLN A 13 2.10 1.52 -7.35
C GLN A 13 3.04 2.43 -6.55
N LEU A 14 2.48 3.25 -5.65
CA LEU A 14 3.25 4.18 -4.82
C LEU A 14 4.35 3.47 -4.01
N LEU A 15 4.03 2.32 -3.40
CA LEU A 15 5.02 1.55 -2.63
C LEU A 15 6.15 1.00 -3.50
N ARG A 16 5.85 0.57 -4.74
CA ARG A 16 6.87 0.11 -5.71
C ARG A 16 7.75 1.26 -6.20
N ASP A 17 7.18 2.44 -6.29
CA ASP A 17 7.88 3.66 -6.70
C ASP A 17 8.72 4.26 -5.55
N GLY A 18 8.70 3.63 -4.38
CA GLY A 18 9.54 3.99 -3.24
C GLY A 18 8.89 4.92 -2.22
N SER A 19 7.62 5.32 -2.42
CA SER A 19 6.90 6.13 -1.42
C SER A 19 6.88 5.47 -0.05
N SER A 20 6.80 6.28 0.99
CA SER A 20 6.64 5.76 2.36
C SER A 20 5.24 5.17 2.55
N VAL A 21 5.08 4.29 3.55
CA VAL A 21 3.76 3.73 3.88
C VAL A 21 2.78 4.85 4.29
N THR A 22 3.25 5.84 5.04
CA THR A 22 2.46 7.01 5.47
C THR A 22 1.99 7.86 4.30
N GLU A 23 2.91 8.19 3.38
CA GLU A 23 2.58 8.96 2.18
C GLU A 23 1.59 8.21 1.29
N THR A 24 1.79 6.90 1.14
CA THR A 24 0.88 6.02 0.37
C THR A 24 -0.53 6.05 0.97
N GLN A 25 -0.66 5.96 2.29
CA GLN A 25 -1.96 6.01 2.98
C GLN A 25 -2.66 7.35 2.75
N GLN A 26 -1.93 8.46 2.80
CA GLN A 26 -2.48 9.80 2.55
C GLN A 26 -2.94 9.97 1.10
N LYS A 27 -2.12 9.55 0.12
CA LYS A 27 -2.42 9.64 -1.32
C LYS A 27 -3.57 8.74 -1.78
N THR A 28 -3.87 7.68 -1.03
CA THR A 28 -4.93 6.71 -1.38
C THR A 28 -6.28 7.02 -0.72
N GLY A 29 -6.39 8.16 -0.02
CA GLY A 29 -7.66 8.67 0.52
C GLY A 29 -8.18 7.89 1.73
N TYR A 30 -7.32 7.13 2.41
CA TYR A 30 -7.64 6.59 3.73
C TYR A 30 -7.43 7.66 4.79
N LYS A 31 -8.35 7.78 5.75
CA LYS A 31 -8.22 8.75 6.85
C LYS A 31 -7.41 8.22 8.03
N SER A 32 -7.44 6.90 8.27
CA SER A 32 -6.67 6.27 9.34
C SER A 32 -5.67 5.27 8.78
N TYR A 33 -4.49 5.26 9.40
CA TYR A 33 -3.44 4.28 9.12
C TYR A 33 -3.94 2.85 9.36
N GLU A 34 -4.65 2.62 10.47
CA GLU A 34 -5.16 1.29 10.82
C GLU A 34 -6.11 0.74 9.74
N HIS A 35 -7.04 1.57 9.25
CA HIS A 35 -7.98 1.14 8.22
C HIS A 35 -7.26 0.84 6.91
N PHE A 36 -6.30 1.68 6.51
CA PHE A 36 -5.44 1.40 5.35
C PHE A 36 -4.67 0.09 5.54
N PHE A 37 -4.00 -0.08 6.68
CA PHE A 37 -3.15 -1.24 6.96
C PHE A 37 -3.95 -2.55 6.92
N ARG A 38 -5.09 -2.61 7.64
CA ARG A 38 -5.94 -3.81 7.67
C ARG A 38 -6.50 -4.12 6.29
N THR A 39 -6.91 -3.09 5.54
CA THR A 39 -7.46 -3.26 4.19
C THR A 39 -6.41 -3.72 3.19
N PHE A 40 -5.21 -3.12 3.23
CA PHE A 40 -4.09 -3.50 2.38
C PHE A 40 -3.66 -4.93 2.67
N LYS A 41 -3.42 -5.27 3.95
CA LYS A 41 -3.04 -6.63 4.36
C LYS A 41 -4.07 -7.67 3.93
N LYS A 42 -5.36 -7.38 4.13
CA LYS A 42 -6.45 -8.29 3.70
C LYS A 42 -6.51 -8.46 2.18
N THR A 43 -6.22 -7.42 1.41
CA THR A 43 -6.36 -7.42 -0.05
C THR A 43 -5.12 -7.97 -0.76
N VAL A 44 -3.92 -7.69 -0.24
CA VAL A 44 -2.64 -8.02 -0.85
C VAL A 44 -2.01 -9.28 -0.23
N GLY A 45 -2.42 -9.66 0.99
CA GLY A 45 -1.88 -10.82 1.71
C GLY A 45 -0.63 -10.52 2.54
N MET A 46 -0.06 -9.33 2.42
CA MET A 46 1.13 -8.88 3.15
C MET A 46 0.97 -7.42 3.58
N THR A 47 1.78 -6.98 4.54
CA THR A 47 1.77 -5.60 5.02
C THR A 47 2.32 -4.64 3.95
N PRO A 48 1.93 -3.35 3.98
CA PRO A 48 2.50 -2.35 3.08
C PRO A 48 4.03 -2.25 3.13
N LYS A 49 4.62 -2.48 4.32
CA LYS A 49 6.07 -2.46 4.53
C LYS A 49 6.73 -3.66 3.86
N GLU A 50 6.27 -4.88 4.15
CA GLU A 50 6.79 -6.10 3.50
C GLU A 50 6.67 -6.00 1.97
N TYR A 51 5.55 -5.47 1.49
CA TYR A 51 5.35 -5.23 0.06
C TYR A 51 6.39 -4.27 -0.50
N LYS A 52 6.64 -3.13 0.17
CA LYS A 52 7.67 -2.18 -0.24
C LYS A 52 9.06 -2.82 -0.25
N ASP A 53 9.43 -3.50 0.82
CA ASP A 53 10.76 -4.11 1.00
C ASP A 53 11.02 -5.17 -0.08
N LEU A 54 10.01 -5.98 -0.44
CA LEU A 54 10.10 -6.98 -1.51
C LEU A 54 10.51 -6.36 -2.86
N TYR A 55 9.89 -5.23 -3.23
CA TYR A 55 10.19 -4.56 -4.50
C TYR A 55 11.47 -3.73 -4.46
N PHE A 56 11.88 -3.30 -3.27
CA PHE A 56 13.17 -2.64 -3.08
C PHE A 56 14.34 -3.61 -3.27
N ILE A 57 14.24 -4.82 -2.70
CA ILE A 57 15.27 -5.88 -2.87
C ILE A 57 15.39 -6.34 -4.34
N SER A 58 14.28 -6.38 -5.08
CA SER A 58 14.30 -6.81 -6.50
C SER A 58 14.88 -5.78 -7.48
N LYS A 59 15.29 -4.60 -7.01
CA LYS A 59 15.87 -3.53 -7.85
C LYS A 59 17.40 -3.45 -7.80
N GLU A 60 18.05 -4.31 -7.02
CA GLU A 60 19.50 -4.57 -7.07
C GLU A 60 19.80 -5.83 -7.89
#